data_AF-A0A377VYQ4-F1
#
_entry.id   AF-A0A377VYQ4-F1
#
_cell.length_a   1.000
_cell.length_b   1.000
_cell.length_c   1.000
_cell.angle_alpha   90.00
_cell.angle_beta   90.00
_cell.angle_gamma   90.00
#
_symmetry.space_group_name_H-M   'P 1'
#
loop_
_entity.id
_entity.type
_entity.pdbx_description
1 polymer ?
#
loop_
_entity_poly.entity_id
_entity_poly.type
_entity_poly.pdbx_seq_one_letter_code
_entity_poly.pdbx_strand_id
1 'polypeptide(L)' 'MKIVIAPDSWKESLSALEVASAIEQGFREIYPDAEYVKLPVADGGEGTVEAMVAATGGLPGSADGHRAAGRAG' A
#
# COMPACT_ATOMS: atom_id res chain seq x y z
N MET A 1 23.20 2.83 4.74
CA MET A 1 22.20 3.84 4.29
C MET A 1 20.82 3.28 4.56
N LYS A 2 19.86 4.11 4.97
CA LYS A 2 18.47 3.68 5.20
C LYS A 2 17.56 4.35 4.18
N ILE A 3 16.75 3.56 3.47
CA ILE A 3 15.85 4.01 2.41
C ILE A 3 14.42 3.68 2.82
N VAL A 4 13.60 4.72 2.98
CA VAL A 4 12.17 4.58 3.21
C VAL A 4 11.45 4.69 1.88
N ILE A 5 10.66 3.66 1.54
CA ILE A 5 9.89 3.58 0.31
C ILE A 5 8.41 3.69 0.71
N ALA A 6 7.85 4.89 0.53
CA ALA A 6 6.48 5.21 0.93
C ALA A 6 5.60 5.66 -0.26
N PRO A 7 5.33 4.77 -1.23
CA PRO A 7 4.52 5.09 -2.39
C PRO A 7 3.02 4.95 -2.10
N ASP A 8 2.24 5.60 -2.95
CA ASP A 8 0.82 5.30 -3.14
C ASP A 8 0.65 4.24 -4.25
N SER A 9 -0.56 3.71 -4.35
CA SER A 9 -0.99 2.80 -5.40
C SER A 9 -0.94 3.44 -6.80
N TRP A 10 -0.81 2.60 -7.81
CA TRP A 10 -1.10 2.98 -9.18
C TRP A 10 -2.54 2.56 -9.46
N LYS A 11 -3.43 3.55 -9.57
CA LYS A 11 -4.87 3.34 -9.73
C LYS A 11 -5.18 2.33 -10.85
N GLU A 12 -6.03 1.35 -10.54
CA GLU A 12 -6.40 0.23 -11.42
C GLU A 12 -5.23 -0.65 -11.92
N SER A 13 -4.05 -0.59 -11.28
CA SER A 13 -2.87 -1.31 -11.75
C SER A 13 -2.14 -2.04 -10.64
N LEU A 14 -1.47 -1.31 -9.75
CA LEU A 14 -0.63 -1.89 -8.70
C LEU A 14 -1.04 -1.34 -7.34
N SER A 15 -1.14 -2.20 -6.36
CA SER A 15 -1.24 -1.79 -4.96
C SER A 15 0.01 -1.02 -4.53
N ALA A 16 -0.12 -0.17 -3.51
CA ALA A 16 1.02 0.56 -2.95
C ALA A 16 2.18 -0.35 -2.52
N LEU A 17 1.87 -1.56 -2.03
CA LEU A 17 2.89 -2.55 -1.63
C LEU A 17 3.64 -3.15 -2.83
N GLU A 18 2.95 -3.40 -3.94
CA GLU A 18 3.57 -3.87 -5.19
C GLU A 18 4.50 -2.80 -5.77
N VAL A 19 4.04 -1.54 -5.79
CA VAL A 19 4.88 -0.40 -6.18
C VAL A 19 6.12 -0.31 -5.28
N ALA A 20 5.94 -0.41 -3.96
CA ALA A 20 7.06 -0.37 -3.01
C ALA A 20 8.08 -1.50 -3.23
N SER A 21 7.60 -2.70 -3.58
CA SER A 21 8.47 -3.85 -3.82
C SER A 21 9.21 -3.76 -5.16
N ALA A 22 8.58 -3.22 -6.20
CA ALA A 22 9.25 -2.95 -7.48
C ALA A 22 10.36 -1.90 -7.33
N ILE A 23 10.10 -0.82 -6.56
CA ILE A 23 11.12 0.19 -6.25
C ILE A 23 12.28 -0.43 -5.46
N GLU A 24 11.98 -1.22 -4.41
CA GLU A 24 13.03 -1.90 -3.63
C GLU A 24 13.90 -2.79 -4.52
N GLN A 25 13.28 -3.57 -5.43
CA GLN A 25 14.00 -4.46 -6.34
C GLN A 25 15.00 -3.69 -7.21
N GLY A 26 14.57 -2.59 -7.85
CA GLY A 26 15.46 -1.77 -8.67
C GLY A 26 16.57 -1.10 -7.86
N PHE A 27 16.27 -0.63 -6.64
CA PHE A 27 17.30 -0.05 -5.77
C PHE A 27 18.33 -1.07 -5.30
N ARG A 28 17.92 -2.32 -5.02
CA ARG A 28 18.83 -3.38 -4.59
C ARG A 28 19.87 -3.76 -5.64
N GLU A 29 19.62 -3.49 -6.92
CA GLU A 29 20.61 -3.70 -7.99
C GLU A 29 21.83 -2.77 -7.84
N ILE A 30 21.65 -1.58 -7.23
CA ILE A 30 22.69 -0.57 -7.05
C ILE A 30 23.17 -0.49 -5.60
N TYR A 31 22.27 -0.68 -4.64
CA TYR A 31 22.52 -0.56 -3.21
C TYR A 31 22.07 -1.83 -2.47
N PRO A 32 22.75 -2.98 -2.65
CA PRO A 32 22.31 -4.25 -2.10
C PRO A 32 22.26 -4.27 -0.56
N ASP A 33 23.15 -3.51 0.08
CA ASP A 33 23.34 -3.50 1.54
C ASP A 33 22.59 -2.36 2.26
N ALA A 34 21.76 -1.59 1.55
CA ALA A 34 20.92 -0.59 2.19
C ALA A 34 19.83 -1.26 3.05
N GLU A 35 19.44 -0.60 4.14
CA GLU A 35 18.26 -0.99 4.92
C GLU A 35 17.02 -0.41 4.24
N TYR A 36 16.09 -1.27 3.84
CA TYR A 36 14.85 -0.89 3.16
C TYR A 36 13.66 -0.98 4.10
N VAL A 37 12.90 0.11 4.20
CA VAL A 37 11.65 0.16 4.94
C VAL A 37 10.53 0.51 3.98
N LYS A 38 9.63 -0.45 3.73
CA LYS A 38 8.43 -0.23 2.91
C LYS A 38 7.29 0.25 3.80
N LEU A 39 6.75 1.41 3.48
CA LEU A 39 5.65 2.03 4.21
C LEU A 39 4.57 2.49 3.20
N PRO A 40 3.81 1.56 2.60
CA PRO A 40 2.77 1.90 1.65
C PRO A 40 1.78 2.90 2.28
N VAL A 41 1.44 3.95 1.54
CA VAL A 41 0.52 5.00 1.97
C VAL A 41 -0.73 4.99 1.12
N ALA A 42 -1.80 5.60 1.63
CA ALA A 42 -3.05 5.84 0.93
C ALA A 42 -3.69 7.13 1.44
N ASP A 43 -4.52 7.76 0.61
CA ASP A 43 -5.13 9.08 0.87
C ASP A 43 -6.56 9.01 1.48
N GLY A 44 -7.08 7.81 1.72
CA GLY A 44 -8.46 7.57 2.15
C GLY A 44 -9.37 7.02 1.06
N GLY A 45 -8.87 6.88 -0.18
CA GLY A 45 -9.57 6.22 -1.27
C GLY A 45 -9.57 4.67 -1.20
N GLU A 46 -9.85 4.06 -2.34
CA GLU A 46 -9.75 2.60 -2.51
C GLU A 46 -8.32 2.10 -2.24
N GLY A 47 -8.18 0.95 -1.58
CA GLY A 47 -6.87 0.42 -1.19
C GLY A 47 -6.33 0.95 0.16
N THR A 48 -7.04 1.87 0.83
CA THR A 48 -6.59 2.45 2.11
C THR A 48 -6.51 1.41 3.23
N VAL A 49 -7.47 0.49 3.30
CA VAL A 49 -7.46 -0.57 4.33
C VAL A 49 -6.26 -1.48 4.12
N GLU A 50 -6.00 -1.89 2.89
CA GLU A 50 -4.87 -2.71 2.49
C GLU A 50 -3.54 -2.04 2.82
N ALA A 51 -3.40 -0.75 2.51
CA ALA A 51 -2.20 0.03 2.83
C ALA A 51 -1.96 0.12 4.35
N MET A 52 -3.01 0.38 5.13
CA MET A 52 -2.91 0.43 6.60
C MET A 52 -2.56 -0.93 7.21
N VAL A 53 -3.19 -2.01 6.72
CA VAL A 53 -2.90 -3.38 7.16
C VAL A 53 -1.43 -3.72 6.89
N ALA A 54 -0.93 -3.42 5.68
CA ALA A 54 0.45 -3.65 5.31
C ALA A 54 1.44 -2.81 6.13
N ALA A 55 1.11 -1.56 6.45
CA ALA A 55 1.96 -0.67 7.23
C ALA A 55 1.99 -0.99 8.73
N THR A 56 0.91 -1.55 9.28
CA THR A 56 0.76 -1.79 10.74
C THR A 56 0.93 -3.25 11.15
N GLY A 57 1.00 -4.18 10.20
CA GLY A 57 1.02 -5.63 10.49
C GLY A 57 -0.32 -6.16 11.00
N GLY A 58 -1.42 -5.41 10.77
CA GLY A 58 -2.77 -5.84 11.13
C GLY A 58 -3.23 -7.04 10.29
N LEU A 59 -4.35 -7.65 10.67
CA LEU A 59 -5.08 -8.61 9.83
C LEU A 59 -6.29 -7.89 9.22
N PRO A 60 -6.65 -8.15 7.95
CA PRO A 60 -7.88 -7.61 7.39
C PRO A 60 -9.06 -8.18 8.18
N GLY A 61 -9.74 -7.33 8.94
CA GLY A 61 -11.03 -7.67 9.52
C GLY A 61 -12.08 -7.69 8.42
N SER A 62 -12.90 -8.74 8.36
CA SER A 62 -14.08 -8.73 7.50
C SER A 62 -15.08 -7.74 8.11
N ALA A 63 -15.26 -6.59 7.46
CA ALA A 63 -16.30 -5.65 7.82
C ALA A 63 -17.52 -5.97 6.96
N ASP A 64 -18.62 -6.38 7.59
CA ASP A 64 -19.92 -6.52 6.93
C ASP A 64 -20.37 -5.13 6.46
N GLY A 65 -20.14 -4.85 5.17
CA GLY A 65 -20.44 -3.56 4.57
C GLY A 65 -21.94 -3.29 4.57
N HIS A 66 -22.39 -2.37 5.43
CA HIS A 66 -23.72 -1.78 5.29
C HIS A 66 -23.70 -0.87 4.05
N ARG A 67 -24.14 -1.41 2.90
CA ARG A 67 -24.30 -0.64 1.66
C ARG A 67 -25.16 0.59 1.94
N ALA A 68 -24.63 1.77 1.64
CA ALA A 68 -25.44 2.98 1.54
C ALA A 68 -26.44 2.79 0.38
N ALA A 69 -27.69 2.49 0.72
CA ALA A 69 -28.77 2.37 -0.26
C ALA A 69 -29.07 3.76 -0.85
N GLY A 70 -28.36 4.14 -1.91
CA GLY A 70 -28.69 5.27 -2.74
C GLY A 70 -29.99 4.98 -3.49
N ARG A 71 -31.09 5.66 -3.11
CA ARG A 71 -32.33 5.65 -3.86
C ARG A 71 -32.10 6.35 -5.21
N ALA A 72 -32.32 5.62 -6.29
CA ALA A 72 -32.54 6.21 -7.60
C ALA A 72 -33.83 7.05 -7.56
N GLY A 73 -33.72 8.31 -7.98
CA GLY A 73 -34.83 9.22 -8.28
C GLY A 73 -34.55 9.88 -9.60
#